data_AF-A0A935GYR4-F1
#
_entry.id   AF-A0A935GYR4-F1
#
_cell.length_a   1.000
_cell.length_b   1.000
_cell.length_c   1.000
_cell.angle_alpha   90.00
_cell.angle_beta   90.00
_cell.angle_gamma   90.00
#
_symmetry.space_group_name_H-M   'P 1'
#
loop_
_entity.id
_entity.type
_entity.pdbx_description
1 polymer ?
#
loop_
_entity_poly.entity_id
_entity_poly.type
_entity_poly.pdbx_seq_one_letter_code
_entity_poly.pdbx_strand_id
1 'polypeptide(L)'
;MKKTAHLFINLIVAALAVFCPIERAVAGVNTVQILQSTIDAIPSCTDYSATGVCVFLQCRLLPPSCWLNYSLQVRHYVPEVIVSTYHDVQHHPWDDIGTVLAVGSDSIGQILLGGVDSAGTVTNRRSAYTFKDADAIGNPAGMFAQLLTGNMSGFTPPTSFVLPTTAQLRTFPSNGLSQIQAEWASIPAATISAMRTGIRNLVTTAQTLANAPSALMASFNTAATSAQTAISTLSGGIPIPSSMSSVTGVVMGPLTSLGNLANAIAGASGFGTGVFCPGAADKFSLFFQSELDTAFWRGYIPVEALYASSWIPGRNEVSLSGSSTWGSVYPRVGDLYQNHPVKASAVVAERVRSIITQDSQPHIYTKLQLQGGGFRYIRVADDYKWQRLYPSPQTSCTKFGQNDSISLTSFGDFNTTSESGYMWNLWQRYECCQQMGGSYIYTISL
;
A
#
# COMPACT_ATOMS: atom_id res chain seq x y z
N MET A 1 -8.82 -53.71 -24.60
CA MET A 1 -8.22 -53.00 -23.44
C MET A 1 -7.50 -51.70 -23.82
N LYS A 2 -6.86 -51.55 -25.00
CA LYS A 2 -6.17 -50.28 -25.38
C LYS A 2 -7.11 -49.12 -25.76
N LYS A 3 -8.27 -49.38 -26.38
CA LYS A 3 -9.24 -48.32 -26.77
C LYS A 3 -9.98 -47.69 -25.58
N THR A 4 -10.26 -48.47 -24.52
CA THR A 4 -10.89 -47.97 -23.30
C THR A 4 -9.96 -47.11 -22.46
N ALA A 5 -8.66 -47.40 -22.44
CA ALA A 5 -7.67 -46.57 -21.75
C ALA A 5 -7.51 -45.17 -22.38
N HIS A 6 -7.53 -45.06 -23.71
CA HIS A 6 -7.48 -43.75 -24.39
C HIS A 6 -8.75 -42.93 -24.20
N LEU A 7 -9.92 -43.56 -24.11
CA LEU A 7 -11.18 -42.85 -23.85
C LEU A 7 -11.22 -42.30 -22.41
N PHE A 8 -10.71 -43.06 -21.43
CA PHE A 8 -10.61 -42.60 -20.03
C PHE A 8 -9.58 -41.48 -19.85
N ILE A 9 -8.42 -41.54 -20.51
CA ILE A 9 -7.41 -40.47 -20.46
C ILE A 9 -7.96 -39.19 -21.09
N ASN A 10 -8.66 -39.27 -22.23
CA ASN A 10 -9.26 -38.10 -22.87
C ASN A 10 -10.42 -37.51 -22.05
N LEU A 11 -11.21 -38.32 -21.35
CA LEU A 11 -12.25 -37.83 -20.44
C LEU A 11 -11.66 -37.14 -19.20
N ILE A 12 -10.54 -37.63 -18.66
CA ILE A 12 -9.85 -37.01 -17.52
C ILE A 12 -9.20 -35.68 -17.92
N VAL A 13 -8.57 -35.59 -19.10
CA VAL A 13 -8.01 -34.33 -19.62
C VAL A 13 -9.12 -33.32 -19.94
N ALA A 14 -10.26 -33.77 -20.47
CA ALA A 14 -11.41 -32.89 -20.70
C ALA A 14 -12.11 -32.45 -19.40
N ALA A 15 -12.17 -33.30 -18.37
CA ALA A 15 -12.74 -32.95 -17.07
C ALA A 15 -11.84 -32.01 -16.24
N LEU A 16 -10.51 -32.11 -16.37
CA LEU A 16 -9.56 -31.18 -15.74
C LEU A 16 -9.52 -29.80 -16.43
N ALA A 17 -9.84 -29.73 -17.72
CA ALA A 17 -9.91 -28.46 -18.45
C ALA A 17 -11.20 -27.64 -18.16
N VAL A 18 -12.24 -28.26 -17.58
CA VAL A 18 -13.54 -27.60 -17.32
C VAL A 18 -13.63 -26.99 -15.92
N PHE A 19 -12.71 -27.29 -15.00
CA PHE A 19 -12.71 -26.77 -13.62
C PHE A 19 -11.65 -25.72 -13.31
N CYS A 20 -10.85 -25.28 -14.28
CA CYS A 20 -10.02 -24.10 -14.08
C CYS A 20 -10.83 -22.87 -14.51
N PRO A 21 -11.32 -22.01 -13.60
CA PRO A 21 -11.81 -20.70 -14.01
C PRO A 21 -10.63 -20.02 -14.73
N ILE A 22 -10.75 -19.87 -16.05
CA ILE A 22 -9.84 -19.02 -16.81
C ILE A 22 -10.21 -17.60 -16.42
N GLU A 23 -9.61 -17.09 -15.36
CA GLU A 23 -9.63 -15.67 -15.02
C GLU A 23 -8.94 -14.93 -16.17
N ARG A 24 -9.73 -14.52 -17.17
CA ARG A 24 -9.21 -13.73 -18.29
C ARG A 24 -8.81 -12.36 -17.74
N ALA A 25 -7.56 -11.96 -18.00
CA ALA A 25 -7.10 -10.60 -17.76
C ALA A 25 -8.08 -9.62 -18.41
N VAL A 26 -8.62 -8.69 -17.62
CA VAL A 26 -9.48 -7.62 -18.10
C VAL A 26 -8.59 -6.52 -18.71
N ALA A 27 -9.07 -5.82 -19.73
CA ALA A 27 -8.44 -4.59 -20.22
C ALA A 27 -8.76 -3.48 -19.22
N GLY A 28 -7.77 -3.06 -18.42
CA GLY A 28 -7.93 -2.05 -17.36
C GLY A 28 -9.06 -2.34 -16.35
N VAL A 29 -9.15 -1.58 -15.27
CA VAL A 29 -10.34 -1.54 -14.41
C VAL A 29 -10.73 -0.11 -14.08
N ASN A 30 -12.04 0.15 -14.05
CA ASN A 30 -12.58 1.44 -13.64
C ASN A 30 -12.92 1.46 -12.14
N THR A 31 -13.22 2.65 -11.62
CA THR A 31 -13.51 2.86 -10.19
C THR A 31 -14.69 2.02 -9.68
N VAL A 32 -15.72 1.79 -10.50
CA VAL A 32 -16.89 0.98 -10.12
C VAL A 32 -16.48 -0.48 -9.92
N GLN A 33 -15.67 -1.03 -10.81
CA GLN A 33 -15.16 -2.41 -10.70
C GLN A 33 -14.23 -2.58 -9.50
N ILE A 34 -13.38 -1.59 -9.21
CA ILE A 34 -12.50 -1.56 -8.03
C ILE A 34 -13.32 -1.57 -6.75
N LEU A 35 -14.35 -0.73 -6.67
CA LEU A 35 -15.24 -0.66 -5.52
C LEU A 35 -16.01 -1.96 -5.34
N GLN A 36 -16.57 -2.52 -6.42
CA GLN A 36 -17.25 -3.81 -6.37
C GLN A 36 -16.30 -4.92 -5.89
N SER A 37 -15.10 -5.02 -6.47
CA SER A 37 -14.09 -6.01 -6.08
C SER A 37 -13.68 -5.88 -4.61
N THR A 38 -13.53 -4.64 -4.13
CA THR A 38 -13.21 -4.38 -2.71
C THR A 38 -14.34 -4.82 -1.79
N ILE A 39 -15.61 -4.53 -2.17
CA ILE A 39 -16.79 -4.95 -1.41
C ILE A 39 -16.94 -6.47 -1.39
N ASP A 40 -16.72 -7.14 -2.52
CA ASP A 40 -16.82 -8.60 -2.63
C ASP A 40 -15.78 -9.33 -1.76
N ALA A 41 -14.65 -8.67 -1.45
CA ALA A 41 -13.62 -9.20 -0.56
C ALA A 41 -13.87 -8.92 0.93
N ILE A 42 -14.83 -8.06 1.30
CA ILE A 42 -15.15 -7.74 2.71
C ILE A 42 -15.33 -8.99 3.58
N PRO A 43 -16.10 -10.03 3.17
CA PRO A 43 -16.36 -11.19 4.03
C PRO A 43 -15.10 -11.94 4.45
N SER A 44 -14.07 -11.96 3.60
CA SER A 44 -12.83 -12.72 3.82
C SER A 44 -11.68 -11.84 4.34
N CYS A 45 -11.70 -10.54 4.04
CA CYS A 45 -10.62 -9.62 4.34
C CYS A 45 -10.81 -8.87 5.67
N THR A 46 -12.04 -8.47 6.01
CA THR A 46 -12.28 -7.55 7.14
C THR A 46 -11.98 -8.19 8.50
N ASP A 47 -12.26 -9.48 8.68
CA ASP A 47 -11.97 -10.21 9.94
C ASP A 47 -12.44 -9.45 11.20
N TYR A 48 -13.73 -9.11 11.23
CA TYR A 48 -14.31 -8.29 12.29
C TYR A 48 -14.45 -9.05 13.61
N SER A 49 -13.93 -8.48 14.70
CA SER A 49 -14.02 -9.04 16.04
C SER A 49 -14.20 -7.96 17.11
N ALA A 50 -15.07 -8.23 18.09
CA ALA A 50 -15.10 -7.49 19.35
C ALA A 50 -14.01 -8.05 20.28
N THR A 51 -13.18 -7.18 20.83
CA THR A 51 -11.97 -7.59 21.57
C THR A 51 -11.92 -7.08 23.01
N GLY A 52 -12.81 -6.15 23.37
CA GLY A 52 -12.74 -5.47 24.66
C GLY A 52 -13.80 -4.39 24.84
N VAL A 53 -13.65 -3.63 25.92
CA VAL A 53 -14.45 -2.45 26.27
C VAL A 53 -13.51 -1.33 26.70
N CYS A 54 -13.59 -0.19 26.03
CA CYS A 54 -12.92 1.05 26.44
C CYS A 54 -13.73 1.77 27.52
N VAL A 55 -13.02 2.28 28.53
CA VAL A 55 -13.59 3.05 29.63
C VAL A 55 -13.14 4.51 29.53
N PHE A 56 -14.10 5.43 29.52
CA PHE A 56 -13.90 6.86 29.48
C PHE A 56 -14.44 7.53 30.74
N LEU A 57 -13.70 8.48 31.31
CA LEU A 57 -14.15 9.30 32.43
C LEU A 57 -14.63 10.65 31.93
N GLN A 58 -15.90 10.96 32.15
CA GLN A 58 -16.44 12.29 31.89
C GLN A 58 -16.76 12.98 33.20
N CYS A 59 -16.19 14.16 33.41
CA CYS A 59 -16.40 14.97 34.59
C CYS A 59 -17.05 16.31 34.22
N ARG A 60 -17.98 16.75 35.06
CA ARG A 60 -18.57 18.09 35.04
C ARG A 60 -18.03 18.87 36.24
N LEU A 61 -17.64 20.11 36.03
CA LEU A 61 -17.07 20.99 37.06
C LEU A 61 -18.11 21.54 38.05
N LEU A 62 -19.31 21.89 37.57
CA LEU A 62 -20.36 22.53 38.39
C LEU A 62 -21.76 22.02 38.04
N PRO A 63 -22.41 21.23 38.93
CA PRO A 63 -21.86 20.64 40.16
C PRO A 63 -20.77 19.59 39.86
N PRO A 64 -19.77 19.41 40.75
CA PRO A 64 -18.70 18.43 40.57
C PRO A 64 -19.27 17.02 40.57
N SER A 65 -19.21 16.36 39.42
CA SER A 65 -19.67 14.99 39.24
C SER A 65 -18.88 14.33 38.12
N CYS A 66 -18.55 13.05 38.28
CA CYS A 66 -17.91 12.27 37.23
C CYS A 66 -18.67 10.96 37.04
N TRP A 67 -18.74 10.49 35.80
CA TRP A 67 -19.32 9.20 35.45
C TRP A 67 -18.46 8.52 34.39
N LEU A 68 -18.61 7.20 34.33
CA LEU A 68 -17.92 6.36 33.35
C LEU A 68 -18.81 6.17 32.13
N ASN A 69 -18.23 6.34 30.95
CA ASN A 69 -18.82 5.93 29.69
C ASN A 69 -18.02 4.74 29.14
N TYR A 70 -18.72 3.86 28.42
CA TYR A 70 -18.15 2.63 27.89
C TYR A 70 -18.35 2.59 26.38
N SER A 71 -17.40 2.00 25.67
CA SER A 71 -17.51 1.74 24.23
C SER A 71 -16.90 0.39 23.88
N LEU A 72 -17.50 -0.32 22.94
CA LEU A 72 -16.96 -1.57 22.44
C LEU A 72 -15.61 -1.35 21.76
N GLN A 73 -14.59 -2.12 22.15
CA GLN A 73 -13.34 -2.21 21.42
C GLN A 73 -13.49 -3.21 20.27
N VAL A 74 -13.28 -2.74 19.05
CA VAL A 74 -13.37 -3.54 17.85
C VAL A 74 -12.01 -3.67 17.20
N ARG A 75 -11.80 -4.80 16.51
CA ARG A 75 -10.63 -5.10 15.72
C ARG A 75 -11.04 -5.64 14.37
N HIS A 76 -10.55 -5.03 13.30
CA HIS A 76 -10.79 -5.49 11.93
C HIS A 76 -9.77 -4.86 10.97
N TYR A 77 -9.68 -5.39 9.75
CA TYR A 77 -8.95 -4.78 8.65
C TYR A 77 -9.82 -3.75 7.91
N VAL A 78 -9.20 -2.70 7.39
CA VAL A 78 -9.81 -1.65 6.57
C VAL A 78 -9.08 -1.59 5.23
N PRO A 79 -9.77 -1.53 4.08
CA PRO A 79 -9.15 -1.32 2.78
C PRO A 79 -8.76 0.16 2.67
N GLU A 80 -7.49 0.48 2.84
CA GLU A 80 -7.06 1.87 3.01
C GLU A 80 -6.54 2.50 1.74
N VAL A 81 -5.64 1.81 1.07
CA VAL A 81 -4.86 2.37 -0.04
C VAL A 81 -4.83 1.35 -1.17
N ILE A 82 -5.06 1.83 -2.37
CA ILE A 82 -4.83 1.09 -3.60
C ILE A 82 -3.45 1.49 -4.09
N VAL A 83 -2.58 0.51 -4.26
CA VAL A 83 -1.25 0.68 -4.84
C VAL A 83 -1.25 0.11 -6.24
N SER A 84 -1.05 0.97 -7.23
CA SER A 84 -0.91 0.60 -8.63
C SER A 84 0.56 0.53 -9.00
N THR A 85 0.94 -0.41 -9.86
CA THR A 85 2.29 -0.46 -10.44
C THR A 85 2.21 -0.71 -11.92
N TYR A 86 2.99 0.00 -12.72
CA TYR A 86 2.88 -0.01 -14.18
C TYR A 86 4.23 0.28 -14.86
N HIS A 87 4.28 0.09 -16.17
CA HIS A 87 5.47 0.38 -17.00
C HIS A 87 5.25 1.55 -17.96
N ASP A 88 4.01 1.95 -18.18
CA ASP A 88 3.64 3.03 -19.08
C ASP A 88 2.47 3.80 -18.45
N VAL A 89 2.62 5.13 -18.36
CA VAL A 89 1.58 6.03 -17.85
C VAL A 89 0.28 5.96 -18.64
N GLN A 90 0.35 5.61 -19.94
CA GLN A 90 -0.84 5.50 -20.81
C GLN A 90 -1.60 4.19 -20.61
N HIS A 91 -0.91 3.14 -20.13
CA HIS A 91 -1.47 1.82 -19.87
C HIS A 91 -1.57 1.56 -18.36
N HIS A 92 -1.98 2.59 -17.62
CA HIS A 92 -2.21 2.49 -16.20
C HIS A 92 -3.38 1.51 -15.90
N PRO A 93 -3.26 0.58 -14.93
CA PRO A 93 -4.28 -0.45 -14.69
C PRO A 93 -5.61 0.09 -14.15
N TRP A 94 -5.62 1.29 -13.56
CA TRP A 94 -6.82 2.03 -13.19
C TRP A 94 -7.15 3.09 -14.26
N ASP A 95 -8.15 2.80 -15.10
CA ASP A 95 -8.36 3.51 -16.38
C ASP A 95 -8.86 4.95 -16.23
N ASP A 96 -9.81 5.19 -15.33
CA ASP A 96 -10.54 6.44 -15.21
C ASP A 96 -9.87 7.45 -14.27
N ILE A 97 -9.17 6.95 -13.24
CA ILE A 97 -8.47 7.81 -12.26
C ILE A 97 -6.96 7.73 -12.43
N GLY A 98 -6.40 6.52 -12.42
CA GLY A 98 -4.95 6.35 -12.36
C GLY A 98 -4.24 6.78 -13.65
N THR A 99 -4.83 6.54 -14.83
CA THR A 99 -4.28 7.06 -16.10
C THR A 99 -4.19 8.58 -16.11
N VAL A 100 -5.23 9.26 -15.61
CA VAL A 100 -5.28 10.73 -15.51
C VAL A 100 -4.17 11.23 -14.58
N LEU A 101 -4.03 10.58 -13.42
CA LEU A 101 -2.98 10.89 -12.47
C LEU A 101 -1.58 10.70 -13.08
N ALA A 102 -1.31 9.52 -13.64
CA ALA A 102 -0.01 9.14 -14.19
C ALA A 102 0.40 10.10 -15.31
N VAL A 103 -0.47 10.31 -16.30
CA VAL A 103 -0.24 11.24 -17.42
C VAL A 103 -0.10 12.70 -16.94
N GLY A 104 -0.94 13.13 -16.00
CA GLY A 104 -0.85 14.49 -15.45
C GLY A 104 0.46 14.74 -14.71
N SER A 105 0.96 13.72 -14.00
CA SER A 105 2.20 13.80 -13.22
C SER A 105 3.47 13.62 -14.03
N ASP A 106 3.41 13.01 -15.23
CA ASP A 106 4.57 12.81 -16.11
C ASP A 106 5.29 14.13 -16.42
N SER A 107 4.53 15.22 -16.64
CA SER A 107 5.10 16.55 -16.87
C SER A 107 6.03 17.03 -15.75
N ILE A 108 5.80 16.63 -14.50
CA ILE A 108 6.68 16.93 -13.36
C ILE A 108 7.97 16.13 -13.48
N GLY A 109 7.89 14.84 -13.80
CA GLY A 109 9.05 14.00 -14.08
C GLY A 109 9.94 14.60 -15.17
N GLN A 110 9.32 15.09 -16.26
CA GLN A 110 10.02 15.77 -17.35
C GLN A 110 10.72 17.07 -16.90
N ILE A 111 10.08 17.88 -16.06
CA ILE A 111 10.70 19.10 -15.51
C ILE A 111 11.91 18.78 -14.64
N LEU A 112 11.82 17.70 -13.85
CA LEU A 112 12.84 17.36 -12.86
C LEU A 112 14.09 16.72 -13.48
N LEU A 113 13.94 15.91 -14.53
CA LEU A 113 15.04 15.12 -15.10
C LEU A 113 15.21 15.25 -16.62
N GLY A 114 14.40 16.07 -17.30
CA GLY A 114 14.59 16.45 -18.71
C GLY A 114 14.24 15.38 -19.74
N GLY A 115 13.33 14.46 -19.43
CA GLY A 115 13.14 13.24 -20.20
C GLY A 115 13.15 12.03 -19.28
N VAL A 116 12.01 11.61 -18.77
CA VAL A 116 11.87 10.32 -18.07
C VAL A 116 10.90 9.45 -18.84
N ASP A 117 11.25 8.18 -19.05
CA ASP A 117 10.32 7.20 -19.55
C ASP A 117 9.94 6.24 -18.42
N SER A 118 8.68 5.85 -18.38
CA SER A 118 8.17 4.86 -17.42
C SER A 118 8.76 3.46 -17.62
N ALA A 119 9.36 3.22 -18.79
CA ALA A 119 10.13 2.01 -19.08
C ALA A 119 11.59 2.08 -18.58
N GLY A 120 12.05 3.24 -18.09
CA GLY A 120 13.37 3.41 -17.47
C GLY A 120 14.58 3.31 -18.42
N THR A 121 14.40 3.57 -19.72
CA THR A 121 15.41 3.51 -20.79
C THR A 121 16.54 4.54 -20.62
N VAL A 122 16.31 5.65 -19.91
CA VAL A 122 17.36 6.68 -19.68
C VAL A 122 18.49 6.18 -18.76
N THR A 123 18.29 5.07 -18.07
CA THR A 123 19.36 4.34 -17.38
C THR A 123 19.88 3.22 -18.28
N ASN A 124 21.20 3.14 -18.48
CA ASN A 124 21.86 2.10 -19.26
C ASN A 124 21.75 0.74 -18.53
N ARG A 125 20.54 0.17 -18.50
CA ARG A 125 20.15 -0.96 -17.66
C ARG A 125 20.41 -2.29 -18.36
N ARG A 126 20.87 -3.26 -17.57
CA ARG A 126 21.01 -4.66 -17.99
C ARG A 126 19.62 -5.28 -18.08
N SER A 127 19.36 -6.10 -19.10
CA SER A 127 18.11 -6.79 -19.44
C SER A 127 17.49 -7.69 -18.35
N ALA A 128 18.05 -7.70 -17.15
CA ALA A 128 17.69 -8.53 -16.01
C ALA A 128 16.80 -7.82 -14.97
N TYR A 129 16.74 -6.48 -14.97
CA TYR A 129 15.94 -5.71 -14.00
C TYR A 129 14.58 -5.32 -14.60
N THR A 130 13.53 -5.45 -13.79
CA THR A 130 12.19 -4.96 -14.08
C THR A 130 11.98 -3.65 -13.33
N PHE A 131 11.77 -2.55 -14.05
CA PHE A 131 11.48 -1.24 -13.47
C PHE A 131 9.99 -0.98 -13.47
N LYS A 132 9.38 -0.59 -12.35
CA LYS A 132 7.98 -0.19 -12.28
C LYS A 132 7.81 1.22 -11.73
N ASP A 133 6.95 1.99 -12.36
CA ASP A 133 6.32 3.13 -11.73
C ASP A 133 5.22 2.68 -10.79
N ALA A 134 4.85 3.56 -9.86
CA ALA A 134 3.84 3.24 -8.87
C ALA A 134 3.13 4.49 -8.33
N ASP A 135 1.86 4.30 -7.98
CA ASP A 135 1.09 5.25 -7.18
C ASP A 135 0.40 4.58 -6.00
N ALA A 136 0.06 5.40 -5.01
CA ALA A 136 -0.78 5.03 -3.88
C ALA A 136 -1.93 6.03 -3.75
N ILE A 137 -3.15 5.55 -3.96
CA ILE A 137 -4.37 6.35 -3.90
C ILE A 137 -5.27 5.78 -2.80
N GLY A 138 -5.84 6.64 -1.96
CA GLY A 138 -6.76 6.20 -0.91
C GLY A 138 -7.98 5.47 -1.48
N ASN A 139 -8.29 4.32 -0.90
CA ASN A 139 -9.34 3.44 -1.39
C ASN A 139 -10.73 4.05 -1.11
N PRO A 140 -11.59 4.23 -2.13
CA PRO A 140 -12.93 4.78 -1.95
C PRO A 140 -13.84 3.92 -1.05
N ALA A 141 -13.56 2.62 -0.90
CA ALA A 141 -14.28 1.71 -0.02
C ALA A 141 -13.79 1.72 1.44
N GLY A 142 -12.72 2.46 1.76
CA GLY A 142 -12.09 2.45 3.10
C GLY A 142 -12.93 3.03 4.23
N MET A 143 -13.99 3.75 3.90
CA MET A 143 -14.85 4.41 4.89
C MET A 143 -16.11 3.57 5.22
N PHE A 144 -15.94 2.32 5.68
CA PHE A 144 -17.05 1.36 5.89
C PHE A 144 -18.29 1.95 6.56
N ALA A 145 -18.12 2.75 7.62
CA ALA A 145 -19.21 3.37 8.34
C ALA A 145 -20.02 4.36 7.47
N GLN A 146 -19.36 5.10 6.58
CA GLN A 146 -20.04 6.01 5.65
C GLN A 146 -20.76 5.23 4.54
N LEU A 147 -20.15 4.15 4.05
CA LEU A 147 -20.78 3.30 3.05
C LEU A 147 -22.07 2.63 3.58
N LEU A 148 -22.07 2.21 4.85
CA LEU A 148 -23.20 1.54 5.48
C LEU A 148 -24.42 2.44 5.71
N THR A 149 -24.24 3.76 5.81
CA THR A 149 -25.37 4.70 5.98
C THR A 149 -26.06 5.04 4.65
N GLY A 150 -25.69 4.37 3.55
CA GLY A 150 -26.22 4.64 2.21
C GLY A 150 -25.71 5.96 1.64
N ASN A 151 -24.72 6.59 2.27
CA ASN A 151 -24.16 7.85 1.81
C ASN A 151 -23.20 7.63 0.62
N MET A 152 -23.78 7.48 -0.57
CA MET A 152 -23.04 7.28 -1.81
C MET A 152 -22.33 8.55 -2.32
N SER A 153 -22.61 9.73 -1.75
CA SER A 153 -21.85 10.95 -2.07
C SER A 153 -20.37 10.84 -1.67
N GLY A 154 -20.05 9.87 -0.81
CA GLY A 154 -18.68 9.48 -0.47
C GLY A 154 -17.90 8.82 -1.60
N PHE A 155 -18.48 8.53 -2.77
CA PHE A 155 -17.76 7.92 -3.90
C PHE A 155 -17.51 8.86 -5.07
N THR A 156 -17.92 10.12 -4.96
CA THR A 156 -17.56 11.13 -5.95
C THR A 156 -16.07 11.45 -5.81
N PRO A 157 -15.26 11.28 -6.87
CA PRO A 157 -13.87 11.67 -6.84
C PRO A 157 -13.76 13.18 -6.67
N PRO A 158 -12.67 13.69 -6.07
CA PRO A 158 -12.42 15.12 -6.03
C PRO A 158 -12.26 15.67 -7.46
N THR A 159 -12.42 16.98 -7.63
CA THR A 159 -12.23 17.64 -8.93
C THR A 159 -10.76 17.68 -9.36
N SER A 160 -9.84 17.52 -8.42
CA SER A 160 -8.41 17.39 -8.68
C SER A 160 -7.69 16.61 -7.58
N PHE A 161 -6.54 16.05 -7.92
CA PHE A 161 -5.62 15.47 -6.96
C PHE A 161 -4.80 16.54 -6.25
N VAL A 162 -4.86 16.54 -4.91
CA VAL A 162 -3.88 17.26 -4.10
C VAL A 162 -2.57 16.49 -4.12
N LEU A 163 -1.50 17.14 -4.59
CA LEU A 163 -0.19 16.50 -4.73
C LEU A 163 0.55 16.45 -3.38
N PRO A 164 1.26 15.33 -3.08
CA PRO A 164 2.23 15.28 -2.00
C PRO A 164 3.21 16.45 -2.02
N THR A 165 3.61 16.91 -0.83
CA THR A 165 4.59 18.00 -0.68
C THR A 165 5.94 17.45 -0.24
N THR A 166 6.97 18.30 -0.23
CA THR A 166 8.31 17.94 0.26
C THR A 166 8.44 17.96 1.79
N ALA A 167 7.33 18.03 2.53
CA ALA A 167 7.33 18.15 3.99
C ALA A 167 8.03 16.98 4.70
N GLN A 168 7.69 15.74 4.35
CA GLN A 168 8.34 14.56 4.92
C GLN A 168 9.81 14.49 4.52
N LEU A 169 10.10 14.69 3.22
CA LEU A 169 11.45 14.70 2.67
C LEU A 169 12.39 15.64 3.44
N ARG A 170 11.97 16.89 3.70
CA ARG A 170 12.82 17.88 4.40
C ARG A 170 13.18 17.50 5.84
N THR A 171 12.44 16.59 6.46
CA THR A 171 12.72 16.09 7.82
C THR A 171 13.61 14.84 7.84
N PHE A 172 13.88 14.22 6.68
CA PHE A 172 14.76 13.06 6.59
C PHE A 172 16.16 13.30 7.18
N PRO A 173 16.83 14.44 6.95
CA PRO A 173 18.17 14.65 7.49
C PRO A 173 18.22 14.72 9.02
N SER A 174 17.19 15.24 9.67
CA SER A 174 17.15 15.31 11.13
C SER A 174 16.69 14.01 11.77
N ASN A 175 15.76 13.30 11.13
CA ASN A 175 15.06 12.18 11.76
C ASN A 175 15.40 10.83 11.12
N GLY A 176 15.37 10.75 9.79
CA GLY A 176 15.58 9.50 9.03
C GLY A 176 17.01 8.96 9.12
N LEU A 177 18.02 9.84 9.09
CA LEU A 177 19.43 9.42 9.23
C LEU A 177 19.72 8.70 10.54
N SER A 178 19.08 9.11 11.64
CA SER A 178 19.25 8.45 12.94
C SER A 178 18.72 7.00 12.94
N GLN A 179 17.66 6.74 12.18
CA GLN A 179 17.11 5.38 12.01
C GLN A 179 18.08 4.49 11.22
N ILE A 180 18.70 5.05 10.17
CA ILE A 180 19.73 4.35 9.38
C ILE A 180 20.95 4.00 10.26
N GLN A 181 21.40 4.93 11.09
CA GLN A 181 22.51 4.68 12.01
C GLN A 181 22.18 3.58 13.02
N ALA A 182 20.96 3.59 13.57
CA ALA A 182 20.47 2.53 14.46
C ALA A 182 20.39 1.17 13.75
N GLU A 183 19.99 1.15 12.48
CA GLU A 183 19.99 -0.05 11.66
C GLU A 183 21.40 -0.61 11.49
N TRP A 184 22.38 0.22 11.11
CA TRP A 184 23.79 -0.19 10.99
C TRP A 184 24.39 -0.68 12.32
N ALA A 185 23.99 -0.09 13.45
CA ALA A 185 24.43 -0.52 14.77
C ALA A 185 23.92 -1.94 15.12
N SER A 186 22.79 -2.36 14.56
CA SER A 186 22.24 -3.71 14.75
C SER A 186 22.94 -4.80 13.93
N ILE A 187 23.88 -4.43 13.03
CA ILE A 187 24.54 -5.35 12.11
C ILE A 187 25.79 -5.94 12.78
N PRO A 188 25.87 -7.28 12.95
CA PRO A 188 27.09 -7.89 13.45
C PRO A 188 28.27 -7.63 12.51
N ALA A 189 29.42 -7.21 13.03
CA ALA A 189 30.62 -6.96 12.24
C ALA A 189 31.06 -8.20 11.42
N ALA A 190 30.80 -9.40 11.95
CA ALA A 190 31.02 -10.66 11.26
C ALA A 190 30.29 -10.72 9.91
N THR A 191 29.05 -10.22 9.83
CA THR A 191 28.23 -10.21 8.61
C THR A 191 28.91 -9.40 7.50
N ILE A 192 29.46 -8.22 7.82
CA ILE A 192 30.16 -7.37 6.85
C ILE A 192 31.52 -8.00 6.46
N SER A 193 32.23 -8.57 7.44
CA SER A 193 33.53 -9.21 7.21
C SER A 193 33.45 -10.50 6.37
N ALA A 194 32.29 -11.14 6.30
CA ALA A 194 32.06 -12.31 5.45
C ALA A 194 31.81 -11.95 3.98
N MET A 195 31.54 -10.68 3.67
CA MET A 195 31.28 -10.23 2.30
C MET A 195 32.56 -10.22 1.46
N ARG A 196 32.41 -10.52 0.16
CA ARG A 196 33.48 -10.35 -0.84
C ARG A 196 33.98 -8.90 -0.82
N THR A 197 35.29 -8.71 -1.00
CA THR A 197 35.96 -7.40 -0.87
C THR A 197 35.27 -6.27 -1.64
N GLY A 198 34.86 -6.52 -2.89
CA GLY A 198 34.15 -5.51 -3.69
C GLY A 198 32.84 -5.06 -3.05
N ILE A 199 32.01 -5.99 -2.56
CA ILE A 199 30.74 -5.69 -1.88
C ILE A 199 31.01 -4.99 -0.54
N ARG A 200 32.01 -5.47 0.20
CA ARG A 200 32.42 -4.88 1.48
C ARG A 200 32.80 -3.41 1.33
N ASN A 201 33.52 -3.05 0.27
CA ASN A 201 33.91 -1.67 0.01
C ASN A 201 32.69 -0.78 -0.23
N LEU A 202 31.69 -1.27 -0.98
CA LEU A 202 30.44 -0.54 -1.21
C LEU A 202 29.62 -0.38 0.08
N VAL A 203 29.47 -1.45 0.85
CA VAL A 203 28.81 -1.46 2.17
C VAL A 203 29.49 -0.49 3.14
N THR A 204 30.82 -0.51 3.20
CA THR A 204 31.59 0.39 4.07
C THR A 204 31.45 1.85 3.63
N THR A 205 31.38 2.08 2.31
CA THR A 205 31.13 3.42 1.75
C THR A 205 29.73 3.91 2.16
N ALA A 206 28.70 3.09 1.99
CA ALA A 206 27.34 3.41 2.42
C ALA A 206 27.26 3.70 3.93
N GLN A 207 27.90 2.88 4.76
CA GLN A 207 27.99 3.10 6.21
C GLN A 207 28.71 4.41 6.55
N THR A 208 29.79 4.74 5.83
CA THR A 208 30.53 6.00 6.04
C THR A 208 29.69 7.21 5.65
N LEU A 209 28.98 7.16 4.52
CA LEU A 209 28.05 8.23 4.11
C LEU A 209 26.86 8.34 5.07
N ALA A 210 26.35 7.25 5.62
CA ALA A 210 25.29 7.29 6.62
C ALA A 210 25.73 8.01 7.92
N ASN A 211 27.02 7.93 8.27
CA ASN A 211 27.59 8.62 9.42
C ASN A 211 27.99 10.07 9.12
N ALA A 212 28.34 10.38 7.86
CA ALA A 212 28.74 11.71 7.40
C ALA A 212 28.13 12.04 6.03
N PRO A 213 26.83 12.38 5.96
CA PRO A 213 26.08 12.45 4.70
C PRO A 213 26.28 13.75 3.93
N SER A 214 27.19 14.64 4.37
CA SER A 214 27.38 15.97 3.79
C SER A 214 27.60 15.94 2.27
N ALA A 215 28.27 14.90 1.76
CA ALA A 215 28.48 14.68 0.33
C ALA A 215 27.18 14.48 -0.46
N LEU A 216 26.16 13.86 0.13
CA LEU A 216 24.86 13.60 -0.49
C LEU A 216 23.85 14.71 -0.20
N MET A 217 23.99 15.39 0.94
CA MET A 217 23.05 16.41 1.42
C MET A 217 22.87 17.60 0.48
N ALA A 218 23.92 18.00 -0.25
CA ALA A 218 23.79 19.04 -1.26
C ALA A 218 22.82 18.63 -2.39
N SER A 219 23.04 17.45 -2.99
CA SER A 219 22.17 16.90 -4.04
C SER A 219 20.74 16.66 -3.54
N PHE A 220 20.59 16.19 -2.30
CA PHE A 220 19.31 16.00 -1.64
C PHE A 220 18.53 17.31 -1.51
N ASN A 221 19.16 18.36 -0.98
CA ASN A 221 18.52 19.66 -0.79
C ASN A 221 18.15 20.32 -2.13
N THR A 222 19.00 20.16 -3.14
CA THR A 222 18.69 20.60 -4.51
C THR A 222 17.47 19.88 -5.05
N ALA A 223 17.41 18.55 -4.96
CA ALA A 223 16.25 17.79 -5.44
C ALA A 223 14.97 18.11 -4.68
N ALA A 224 15.03 18.27 -3.36
CA ALA A 224 13.87 18.69 -2.57
C ALA A 224 13.36 20.07 -3.00
N THR A 225 14.26 20.99 -3.35
CA THR A 225 13.88 22.33 -3.83
C THR A 225 13.28 22.26 -5.23
N SER A 226 13.94 21.58 -6.17
CA SER A 226 13.47 21.41 -7.55
C SER A 226 12.11 20.73 -7.60
N ALA A 227 11.91 19.68 -6.80
CA ALA A 227 10.63 18.99 -6.69
C ALA A 227 9.53 19.92 -6.16
N GLN A 228 9.81 20.69 -5.11
CA GLN A 228 8.83 21.66 -4.60
C GLN A 228 8.45 22.69 -5.67
N THR A 229 9.41 23.17 -6.45
CA THR A 229 9.16 24.11 -7.55
C THR A 229 8.33 23.45 -8.65
N ALA A 230 8.68 22.23 -9.08
CA ALA A 230 7.93 21.52 -10.12
C ALA A 230 6.49 21.20 -9.67
N ILE A 231 6.29 20.76 -8.43
CA ILE A 231 4.96 20.53 -7.86
C ILE A 231 4.13 21.83 -7.83
N SER A 232 4.77 22.97 -7.53
CA SER A 232 4.09 24.26 -7.47
C SER A 232 3.60 24.79 -8.83
N THR A 233 4.11 24.27 -9.95
CA THR A 233 3.60 24.64 -11.29
C THR A 233 2.20 24.08 -11.54
N LEU A 234 1.85 22.97 -10.88
CA LEU A 234 0.52 22.37 -10.86
C LEU A 234 -0.27 22.82 -9.63
N SER A 235 -0.31 24.13 -9.37
CA SER A 235 -0.89 24.69 -8.13
C SER A 235 -2.38 24.36 -7.91
N GLY A 236 -3.12 23.97 -8.95
CA GLY A 236 -4.51 23.50 -8.88
C GLY A 236 -4.67 21.99 -8.65
N GLY A 237 -3.55 21.27 -8.54
CA GLY A 237 -3.54 19.80 -8.59
C GLY A 237 -3.70 19.28 -10.02
N ILE A 238 -3.74 17.95 -10.15
CA ILE A 238 -4.03 17.30 -11.43
C ILE A 238 -5.55 17.19 -11.56
N PRO A 239 -6.19 17.82 -12.58
CA PRO A 239 -7.63 17.82 -12.72
C PRO A 239 -8.15 16.41 -13.04
N ILE A 240 -9.23 16.00 -12.37
CA ILE A 240 -9.92 14.75 -12.63
C ILE A 240 -11.13 15.05 -13.54
N PRO A 241 -11.20 14.46 -14.75
CA PRO A 241 -12.32 14.64 -15.65
C PRO A 241 -13.66 14.24 -14.99
N SER A 242 -14.70 15.04 -15.24
CA SER A 242 -16.06 14.79 -14.74
C SER A 242 -16.76 13.58 -15.37
N SER A 243 -16.10 12.83 -16.27
CA SER A 243 -16.62 11.59 -16.84
C SER A 243 -16.87 10.50 -15.79
N MET A 244 -16.32 10.64 -14.58
CA MET A 244 -16.43 9.66 -13.50
C MET A 244 -17.56 9.97 -12.51
N SER A 245 -18.78 10.17 -13.02
CA SER A 245 -19.86 10.80 -12.24
C SER A 245 -20.95 9.88 -11.69
N SER A 246 -20.90 8.56 -11.86
CA SER A 246 -21.90 7.70 -11.23
C SER A 246 -21.36 6.35 -10.80
N VAL A 247 -21.29 6.15 -9.48
CA VAL A 247 -21.06 4.84 -8.84
C VAL A 247 -22.37 4.06 -8.71
N THR A 248 -23.24 4.22 -9.71
CA THR A 248 -24.52 3.52 -9.80
C THR A 248 -24.28 2.06 -10.15
N GLY A 249 -25.01 1.14 -9.50
CA GLY A 249 -24.91 -0.29 -9.77
C GLY A 249 -23.93 -1.09 -8.92
N VAL A 250 -23.28 -0.47 -7.93
CA VAL A 250 -22.48 -1.20 -6.93
C VAL A 250 -23.39 -2.01 -6.00
N VAL A 251 -23.10 -3.30 -5.88
CA VAL A 251 -23.85 -4.24 -5.04
C VAL A 251 -23.27 -4.24 -3.63
N MET A 252 -24.03 -3.71 -2.68
CA MET A 252 -23.60 -3.50 -1.29
C MET A 252 -23.80 -4.70 -0.36
N GLY A 253 -24.31 -5.83 -0.85
CA GLY A 253 -24.75 -6.99 -0.06
C GLY A 253 -23.73 -7.50 0.98
N PRO A 254 -22.45 -7.70 0.62
CA PRO A 254 -21.42 -8.10 1.58
C PRO A 254 -21.22 -7.07 2.71
N LEU A 255 -21.23 -5.78 2.36
CA LEU A 255 -21.08 -4.71 3.33
C LEU A 255 -22.31 -4.62 4.26
N THR A 256 -23.54 -4.68 3.72
CA THR A 256 -24.75 -4.62 4.55
C THR A 256 -24.82 -5.80 5.52
N SER A 257 -24.39 -6.99 5.08
CA SER A 257 -24.29 -8.18 5.94
C SER A 257 -23.30 -7.98 7.08
N LEU A 258 -22.13 -7.38 6.80
CA LEU A 258 -21.16 -7.01 7.83
C LEU A 258 -21.74 -5.95 8.80
N GLY A 259 -22.47 -4.95 8.29
CA GLY A 259 -23.14 -3.95 9.13
C GLY A 259 -24.18 -4.57 10.06
N ASN A 260 -24.97 -5.52 9.57
CA ASN A 260 -25.94 -6.26 10.38
C ASN A 260 -25.25 -7.09 11.48
N LEU A 261 -24.14 -7.76 11.15
CA LEU A 261 -23.32 -8.48 12.14
C LEU A 261 -22.78 -7.54 13.22
N ALA A 262 -22.18 -6.41 12.81
CA ALA A 262 -21.62 -5.44 13.74
C ALA A 262 -22.70 -4.84 14.66
N ASN A 263 -23.89 -4.54 14.12
CA ASN A 263 -25.03 -4.07 14.91
C ASN A 263 -25.54 -5.14 15.89
N ALA A 264 -25.59 -6.41 15.49
CA ALA A 264 -25.99 -7.50 16.38
C ALA A 264 -24.99 -7.68 17.54
N ILE A 265 -23.69 -7.62 17.26
CA ILE A 265 -22.63 -7.67 18.28
C ILE A 265 -22.74 -6.47 19.22
N ALA A 266 -22.85 -5.26 18.67
CA ALA A 266 -22.95 -4.04 19.46
C ALA A 266 -24.21 -4.04 20.35
N GLY A 267 -25.36 -4.49 19.81
CA GLY A 267 -26.61 -4.66 20.55
C GLY A 267 -26.52 -5.70 21.66
N ALA A 268 -25.88 -6.84 21.42
CA ALA A 268 -25.65 -7.86 22.46
C ALA A 268 -24.71 -7.39 23.56
N SER A 269 -23.73 -6.54 23.23
CA SER A 269 -22.78 -5.97 24.18
C SER A 269 -23.35 -4.83 25.03
N GLY A 270 -24.40 -4.15 24.57
CA GLY A 270 -24.97 -2.96 25.22
C GLY A 270 -24.16 -1.68 25.05
N PHE A 271 -23.09 -1.68 24.23
CA PHE A 271 -22.14 -0.56 24.10
C PHE A 271 -22.27 0.28 22.81
N GLY A 272 -23.38 0.19 22.05
CA GLY A 272 -23.69 1.11 20.94
C GLY A 272 -24.16 0.47 19.63
N THR A 273 -23.96 1.17 18.50
CA THR A 273 -24.23 0.71 17.12
C THR A 273 -23.00 0.02 16.52
N GLY A 274 -23.11 -0.60 15.34
CA GLY A 274 -22.02 -1.29 14.64
C GLY A 274 -20.82 -0.40 14.39
N VAL A 275 -19.85 -0.44 15.31
CA VAL A 275 -18.64 0.40 15.30
C VAL A 275 -17.62 -0.17 14.32
N PHE A 276 -17.13 0.68 13.41
CA PHE A 276 -15.98 0.40 12.54
C PHE A 276 -14.92 1.47 12.75
N CYS A 277 -13.66 1.07 12.81
CA CYS A 277 -12.52 1.96 12.85
C CYS A 277 -12.42 2.74 11.53
N PRO A 278 -12.30 4.07 11.58
CA PRO A 278 -11.87 4.82 10.41
C PRO A 278 -10.44 4.41 10.01
N GLY A 279 -10.17 4.39 8.71
CA GLY A 279 -8.81 4.27 8.20
C GLY A 279 -8.01 5.58 8.34
N ALA A 280 -6.70 5.49 8.14
CA ALA A 280 -5.78 6.61 8.03
C ALA A 280 -5.78 7.24 6.62
N ALA A 281 -6.32 6.55 5.62
CA ALA A 281 -6.38 7.04 4.25
C ALA A 281 -7.71 7.75 3.96
N ASP A 282 -7.60 8.99 3.47
CA ASP A 282 -8.71 9.68 2.82
C ASP A 282 -8.96 9.10 1.42
N LYS A 283 -10.23 8.86 1.10
CA LYS A 283 -10.66 8.39 -0.23
C LYS A 283 -10.13 9.28 -1.35
N PHE A 284 -9.61 8.66 -2.41
CA PHE A 284 -9.05 9.34 -3.58
C PHE A 284 -7.89 10.31 -3.30
N SER A 285 -7.38 10.39 -2.07
CA SER A 285 -6.19 11.20 -1.80
C SER A 285 -4.94 10.52 -2.33
N LEU A 286 -4.03 11.32 -2.88
CA LEU A 286 -2.76 10.84 -3.40
C LEU A 286 -1.72 10.77 -2.27
N PHE A 287 -1.23 9.56 -2.00
CA PHE A 287 -0.21 9.30 -0.99
C PHE A 287 1.19 9.19 -1.60
N PHE A 288 1.30 8.61 -2.80
CA PHE A 288 2.57 8.46 -3.50
C PHE A 288 2.34 8.45 -5.02
N GLN A 289 3.29 9.01 -5.76
CA GLN A 289 3.40 8.90 -7.22
C GLN A 289 4.88 9.00 -7.58
N SER A 290 5.42 7.97 -8.23
CA SER A 290 6.83 7.88 -8.62
C SER A 290 7.32 9.03 -9.49
N GLU A 291 6.46 9.66 -10.31
CA GLU A 291 6.86 10.81 -11.12
C GLU A 291 7.15 12.07 -10.30
N LEU A 292 6.44 12.26 -9.19
CA LEU A 292 6.73 13.35 -8.24
C LEU A 292 8.05 13.09 -7.50
N ASP A 293 8.39 11.82 -7.33
CA ASP A 293 9.55 11.32 -6.58
C ASP A 293 10.71 10.86 -7.49
N THR A 294 10.70 11.28 -8.76
CA THR A 294 11.49 10.66 -9.82
C THR A 294 13.00 10.57 -9.53
N ALA A 295 13.58 11.56 -8.83
CA ALA A 295 14.99 11.58 -8.48
C ALA A 295 15.40 10.46 -7.51
N PHE A 296 14.52 10.11 -6.57
CA PHE A 296 14.76 9.06 -5.58
C PHE A 296 14.27 7.71 -6.12
N TRP A 297 13.07 7.66 -6.69
CA TRP A 297 12.47 6.44 -7.22
C TRP A 297 13.30 5.78 -8.34
N ARG A 298 13.93 6.58 -9.21
CA ARG A 298 14.81 6.09 -10.28
C ARG A 298 16.27 5.92 -9.84
N GLY A 299 16.60 6.25 -8.59
CA GLY A 299 17.92 6.04 -8.01
C GLY A 299 19.00 7.05 -8.44
N TYR A 300 18.65 8.19 -9.04
CA TYR A 300 19.61 9.26 -9.35
C TYR A 300 20.26 9.82 -8.09
N ILE A 301 19.48 9.89 -7.01
CA ILE A 301 19.97 10.26 -5.68
C ILE A 301 19.94 9.00 -4.80
N PRO A 302 21.09 8.35 -4.55
CA PRO A 302 21.14 7.02 -3.94
C PRO A 302 21.04 7.06 -2.41
N VAL A 303 20.10 7.82 -1.85
CA VAL A 303 19.89 7.91 -0.39
C VAL A 303 19.37 6.58 0.18
N GLU A 304 18.57 5.85 -0.59
CA GLU A 304 18.12 4.51 -0.23
C GLU A 304 19.29 3.52 -0.09
N ALA A 305 20.42 3.76 -0.75
CA ALA A 305 21.62 2.94 -0.57
C ALA A 305 22.28 3.15 0.80
N LEU A 306 21.86 4.13 1.60
CA LEU A 306 22.39 4.32 2.95
C LEU A 306 21.83 3.31 3.96
N TYR A 307 20.66 2.70 3.70
CA TYR A 307 20.07 1.69 4.58
C TYR A 307 20.89 0.40 4.56
N ALA A 308 21.05 -0.24 5.72
CA ALA A 308 21.78 -1.51 5.80
C ALA A 308 21.06 -2.63 5.03
N SER A 309 19.72 -2.59 5.03
CA SER A 309 18.85 -3.51 4.30
C SER A 309 19.00 -3.44 2.79
N SER A 310 19.52 -2.33 2.24
CA SER A 310 19.83 -2.25 0.80
C SER A 310 21.01 -3.14 0.40
N TRP A 311 21.81 -3.61 1.37
CA TRP A 311 23.03 -4.37 1.12
C TRP A 311 23.06 -5.77 1.72
N ILE A 312 22.20 -6.05 2.70
CA ILE A 312 22.26 -7.28 3.48
C ILE A 312 21.09 -8.17 3.08
N PRO A 313 21.34 -9.24 2.31
CA PRO A 313 20.29 -10.17 1.90
C PRO A 313 19.58 -10.78 3.11
N GLY A 314 18.28 -11.04 2.99
CA GLY A 314 17.50 -11.67 4.06
C GLY A 314 16.95 -10.67 5.08
N ARG A 315 17.29 -9.38 4.99
CA ARG A 315 16.63 -8.32 5.77
C ARG A 315 15.61 -7.58 4.92
N ASN A 316 14.46 -7.27 5.55
CA ASN A 316 13.37 -6.55 4.89
C ASN A 316 13.05 -7.16 3.52
N GLU A 317 12.91 -8.47 3.50
CA GLU A 317 12.53 -9.26 2.32
C GLU A 317 11.02 -9.47 2.32
N VAL A 318 10.42 -9.45 1.13
CA VAL A 318 9.04 -9.88 0.95
C VAL A 318 9.00 -11.41 0.98
N SER A 319 8.89 -11.96 2.18
CA SER A 319 8.96 -13.39 2.48
C SER A 319 8.14 -13.76 3.71
N LEU A 320 7.40 -14.87 3.64
CA LEU A 320 6.69 -15.44 4.81
C LEU A 320 7.45 -16.59 5.47
N SER A 321 8.24 -17.32 4.69
CA SER A 321 8.94 -18.52 5.19
C SER A 321 10.40 -18.25 5.58
N GLY A 322 10.97 -17.11 5.16
CA GLY A 322 12.41 -16.82 5.25
C GLY A 322 13.29 -17.66 4.32
N SER A 323 12.78 -18.79 3.83
CA SER A 323 13.50 -19.71 2.93
C SER A 323 13.40 -19.31 1.44
N SER A 324 12.40 -18.52 1.08
CA SER A 324 12.18 -17.99 -0.27
C SER A 324 11.78 -16.52 -0.18
N THR A 325 12.33 -15.65 -1.03
CA THR A 325 11.94 -14.24 -1.11
C THR A 325 11.39 -13.90 -2.50
N TRP A 326 10.40 -13.02 -2.55
CA TRP A 326 9.96 -12.41 -3.80
C TRP A 326 10.84 -11.23 -4.21
N GLY A 327 11.59 -10.66 -3.26
CA GLY A 327 12.49 -9.53 -3.47
C GLY A 327 12.61 -8.67 -2.21
N SER A 328 13.62 -7.80 -2.21
CA SER A 328 13.90 -6.91 -1.07
C SER A 328 13.05 -5.64 -1.11
N VAL A 329 12.58 -5.19 0.05
CA VAL A 329 11.93 -3.89 0.21
C VAL A 329 12.94 -2.77 -0.03
N TYR A 330 14.18 -2.91 0.43
CA TYR A 330 15.22 -1.90 0.20
C TYR A 330 16.19 -2.30 -0.93
N PRO A 331 16.72 -1.36 -1.72
CA PRO A 331 16.36 0.06 -1.76
C PRO A 331 14.94 0.28 -2.32
N ARG A 332 14.21 1.27 -1.82
CA ARG A 332 12.81 1.54 -2.24
C ARG A 332 12.75 2.35 -3.54
N VAL A 333 13.27 1.74 -4.59
CA VAL A 333 13.29 2.26 -5.97
C VAL A 333 12.33 1.46 -6.86
N GLY A 334 12.11 1.91 -8.09
CA GLY A 334 11.31 1.17 -9.08
C GLY A 334 11.99 -0.10 -9.61
N ASP A 335 13.31 -0.21 -9.47
CA ASP A 335 14.10 -1.35 -9.97
C ASP A 335 14.04 -2.58 -9.08
N LEU A 336 13.77 -3.72 -9.70
CA LEU A 336 13.83 -5.01 -9.01
C LEU A 336 14.27 -6.13 -9.95
N TYR A 337 15.13 -7.01 -9.45
CA TYR A 337 15.42 -8.28 -10.10
C TYR A 337 14.37 -9.31 -9.71
N GLN A 338 13.35 -9.50 -10.54
CA GLN A 338 12.31 -10.50 -10.31
C GLN A 338 11.70 -10.94 -11.65
N ASN A 339 11.82 -12.22 -11.97
CA ASN A 339 11.38 -12.78 -13.24
C ASN A 339 9.86 -12.78 -13.41
N HIS A 340 9.09 -12.89 -12.32
CA HIS A 340 7.63 -12.85 -12.37
C HIS A 340 7.12 -11.42 -12.17
N PRO A 341 6.52 -10.76 -13.18
CA PRO A 341 6.15 -9.35 -13.09
C PRO A 341 5.10 -9.04 -12.02
N VAL A 342 4.22 -10.00 -11.69
CA VAL A 342 3.27 -9.86 -10.57
C VAL A 342 3.95 -9.91 -9.19
N LYS A 343 4.98 -10.76 -9.02
CA LYS A 343 5.80 -10.77 -7.79
C LYS A 343 6.62 -9.48 -7.70
N ALA A 344 7.14 -9.01 -8.84
CA ALA A 344 7.88 -7.77 -8.90
C ALA A 344 6.99 -6.59 -8.48
N SER A 345 5.78 -6.55 -9.01
CA SER A 345 4.74 -5.58 -8.63
C SER A 345 4.40 -5.66 -7.14
N ALA A 346 4.20 -6.85 -6.57
CA ALA A 346 3.91 -7.02 -5.16
C ALA A 346 5.03 -6.45 -4.27
N VAL A 347 6.29 -6.67 -4.62
CA VAL A 347 7.44 -6.09 -3.90
C VAL A 347 7.45 -4.56 -4.03
N VAL A 348 7.18 -4.03 -5.22
CA VAL A 348 7.07 -2.57 -5.42
C VAL A 348 5.91 -2.00 -4.59
N ALA A 349 4.78 -2.70 -4.48
CA ALA A 349 3.68 -2.28 -3.63
C ALA A 349 4.06 -2.25 -2.13
N GLU A 350 4.86 -3.22 -1.67
CA GLU A 350 5.44 -3.20 -0.31
C GLU A 350 6.40 -2.03 -0.10
N ARG A 351 7.19 -1.67 -1.12
CA ARG A 351 8.06 -0.48 -1.08
C ARG A 351 7.24 0.78 -0.86
N VAL A 352 6.20 0.98 -1.67
CA VAL A 352 5.30 2.13 -1.55
C VAL A 352 4.60 2.15 -0.19
N ARG A 353 4.08 1.00 0.27
CA ARG A 353 3.48 0.87 1.61
C ARG A 353 4.46 1.26 2.71
N SER A 354 5.71 0.82 2.63
CA SER A 354 6.75 1.16 3.61
C SER A 354 7.11 2.65 3.61
N ILE A 355 7.00 3.33 2.46
CA ILE A 355 7.21 4.78 2.34
C ILE A 355 6.06 5.52 3.06
N ILE A 356 4.82 5.25 2.66
CA ILE A 356 3.65 6.03 3.10
C ILE A 356 3.26 5.79 4.56
N THR A 357 3.75 4.71 5.19
CA THR A 357 3.45 4.39 6.60
C THR A 357 4.48 4.94 7.58
N GLN A 358 5.66 5.36 7.12
CA GLN A 358 6.76 5.79 7.99
C GLN A 358 6.95 7.32 7.94
N ASP A 359 7.53 7.89 8.98
CA ASP A 359 7.90 9.31 9.02
C ASP A 359 9.27 9.56 8.39
N SER A 360 9.46 10.75 7.83
CA SER A 360 10.77 11.26 7.45
C SER A 360 11.52 10.34 6.50
N GLN A 361 10.85 9.79 5.48
CA GLN A 361 11.49 8.96 4.46
C GLN A 361 12.12 9.83 3.35
N PRO A 362 13.19 9.37 2.66
CA PRO A 362 13.86 10.14 1.62
C PRO A 362 13.10 10.09 0.29
N HIS A 363 11.79 10.33 0.35
CA HIS A 363 10.85 10.30 -0.77
C HIS A 363 9.83 11.45 -0.65
N ILE A 364 9.13 11.75 -1.73
CA ILE A 364 8.05 12.72 -1.80
C ILE A 364 6.71 11.98 -1.70
N TYR A 365 6.07 12.11 -0.55
CA TYR A 365 4.84 11.37 -0.23
C TYR A 365 4.02 12.09 0.83
N THR A 366 2.75 11.74 0.89
CA THR A 366 1.87 12.05 2.03
C THR A 366 1.89 10.84 2.94
N LYS A 367 2.20 11.02 4.22
CA LYS A 367 2.14 9.94 5.20
C LYS A 367 0.68 9.61 5.53
N LEU A 368 0.36 8.33 5.68
CA LEU A 368 -0.89 7.88 6.29
C LEU A 368 -0.96 8.38 7.73
N GLN A 369 -1.99 9.18 8.02
CA GLN A 369 -2.22 9.75 9.34
C GLN A 369 -3.61 9.35 9.82
N LEU A 370 -3.65 8.77 11.02
CA LEU A 370 -4.93 8.46 11.67
C LEU A 370 -5.77 9.72 11.78
N GLN A 371 -6.99 9.66 11.28
CA GLN A 371 -7.91 10.76 11.41
C GLN A 371 -8.39 10.87 12.86
N GLY A 372 -8.20 12.06 13.44
CA GLY A 372 -8.83 12.41 14.71
C GLY A 372 -10.32 12.64 14.51
N GLY A 373 -11.11 12.39 15.56
CA GLY A 373 -12.55 12.67 15.55
C GLY A 373 -13.38 11.45 15.90
N GLY A 374 -14.05 11.50 17.05
CA GLY A 374 -15.05 10.52 17.46
C GLY A 374 -14.53 9.10 17.76
N PHE A 375 -13.24 8.80 17.58
CA PHE A 375 -12.66 7.49 17.83
C PHE A 375 -11.33 7.57 18.60
N ARG A 376 -11.08 6.55 19.41
CA ARG A 376 -9.81 6.29 20.10
C ARG A 376 -9.18 5.03 19.51
N TYR A 377 -8.02 5.19 18.88
CA TYR A 377 -7.22 4.04 18.43
C TYR A 377 -6.44 3.48 19.62
N ILE A 378 -6.59 2.18 19.86
CA ILE A 378 -5.85 1.43 20.87
C ILE A 378 -4.54 0.92 20.27
N ARG A 379 -4.63 0.38 19.05
CA ARG A 379 -3.48 -0.14 18.32
C ARG A 379 -3.71 -0.04 16.82
N VAL A 380 -2.69 0.44 16.11
CA VAL A 380 -2.53 0.17 14.68
C VAL A 380 -1.46 -0.91 14.60
N ALA A 381 -1.86 -2.14 14.29
CA ALA A 381 -0.91 -3.24 14.26
C ALA A 381 -0.05 -3.15 12.99
N ASP A 382 1.23 -3.48 13.06
CA ASP A 382 2.01 -3.75 11.83
C ASP A 382 1.63 -5.15 11.29
N ASP A 383 0.36 -5.27 10.93
CA ASP A 383 -0.26 -6.48 10.42
C ASP A 383 -1.30 -6.06 9.38
N TYR A 384 -1.00 -6.43 8.14
CA TYR A 384 -1.72 -6.01 6.97
C TYR A 384 -1.76 -7.17 5.96
N LYS A 385 -2.67 -7.04 5.00
CA LYS A 385 -2.88 -8.02 3.94
C LYS A 385 -3.12 -7.27 2.64
N TRP A 386 -3.03 -8.00 1.54
CA TRP A 386 -3.23 -7.48 0.20
C TRP A 386 -4.35 -8.24 -0.50
N GLN A 387 -5.12 -7.52 -1.28
CA GLN A 387 -6.07 -8.07 -2.23
C GLN A 387 -5.66 -7.62 -3.63
N ARG A 388 -5.54 -8.55 -4.57
CA ARG A 388 -5.32 -8.17 -5.97
C ARG A 388 -6.60 -7.58 -6.56
N LEU A 389 -6.49 -6.43 -7.21
CA LEU A 389 -7.58 -5.80 -7.96
C LEU A 389 -7.41 -5.95 -9.48
N TYR A 390 -6.18 -6.06 -9.96
CA TYR A 390 -5.84 -6.21 -11.37
C TYR A 390 -4.58 -7.10 -11.52
N PRO A 391 -4.47 -7.98 -12.53
CA PRO A 391 -5.36 -8.18 -13.70
C PRO A 391 -6.57 -9.08 -13.47
N SER A 392 -6.57 -9.83 -12.36
CA SER A 392 -7.71 -10.65 -11.94
C SER A 392 -8.06 -10.33 -10.48
N PRO A 393 -9.23 -9.72 -10.20
CA PRO A 393 -9.64 -9.37 -8.85
C PRO A 393 -9.82 -10.60 -7.95
N GLN A 394 -9.19 -10.56 -6.77
CA GLN A 394 -9.37 -11.58 -5.74
C GLN A 394 -10.50 -11.18 -4.79
N THR A 395 -11.32 -12.16 -4.40
CA THR A 395 -12.33 -12.02 -3.33
C THR A 395 -11.80 -12.40 -1.95
N SER A 396 -10.48 -12.64 -1.85
CA SER A 396 -9.78 -12.99 -0.61
C SER A 396 -8.46 -12.25 -0.46
N CYS A 397 -8.09 -11.95 0.77
CA CYS A 397 -6.82 -11.31 1.09
C CYS A 397 -5.69 -12.31 1.32
N THR A 398 -4.48 -11.94 0.94
CA THR A 398 -3.26 -12.73 1.10
C THR A 398 -2.14 -11.88 1.73
N LYS A 399 -1.07 -12.54 2.16
CA LYS A 399 0.21 -11.87 2.45
C LYS A 399 1.20 -12.20 1.35
N PHE A 400 2.00 -11.23 0.94
CA PHE A 400 3.05 -11.43 -0.05
C PHE A 400 4.21 -12.24 0.52
N GLY A 401 4.98 -12.89 -0.36
CA GLY A 401 6.15 -13.67 0.04
C GLY A 401 5.87 -15.15 0.34
N GLN A 402 4.75 -15.68 -0.17
CA GLN A 402 4.44 -17.12 -0.10
C GLN A 402 5.56 -17.95 -0.76
N ASN A 403 5.90 -19.09 -0.15
CA ASN A 403 6.85 -20.03 -0.76
C ASN A 403 6.11 -20.96 -1.72
N ASP A 404 6.33 -20.74 -3.02
CA ASP A 404 5.78 -21.53 -4.12
C ASP A 404 6.86 -22.31 -4.90
N SER A 405 8.07 -22.42 -4.35
CA SER A 405 9.22 -23.04 -5.03
C SER A 405 9.07 -24.53 -5.35
N ILE A 406 8.22 -25.24 -4.60
CA ILE A 406 7.92 -26.68 -4.79
C ILE A 406 6.52 -26.91 -5.36
N SER A 407 5.79 -25.84 -5.67
CA SER A 407 4.45 -25.92 -6.24
C SER A 407 4.53 -26.19 -7.75
N LEU A 408 3.54 -26.93 -8.28
CA LEU A 408 3.38 -27.11 -9.72
C LEU A 408 2.90 -25.82 -10.42
N THR A 409 2.39 -24.86 -9.65
CA THR A 409 2.01 -23.52 -10.09
C THR A 409 2.62 -22.45 -9.18
N SER A 410 3.19 -21.42 -9.77
CA SER A 410 3.72 -20.24 -9.10
C SER A 410 2.58 -19.25 -8.83
N PHE A 411 2.76 -18.38 -7.82
CA PHE A 411 1.92 -17.18 -7.63
C PHE A 411 1.91 -16.31 -8.91
N GLY A 412 2.96 -16.42 -9.73
CA GLY A 412 3.06 -15.79 -11.04
C GLY A 412 2.07 -16.30 -12.07
N ASP A 413 1.66 -17.56 -11.99
CA ASP A 413 0.95 -18.22 -13.08
C ASP A 413 -0.50 -17.71 -13.17
N PHE A 414 -0.94 -17.40 -14.39
CA PHE A 414 -2.27 -16.84 -14.70
C PHE A 414 -2.58 -15.47 -14.08
N ASN A 415 -1.59 -14.87 -13.42
CA ASN A 415 -1.76 -13.63 -12.68
C ASN A 415 -0.98 -12.48 -13.30
N THR A 416 -0.53 -12.63 -14.54
CA THR A 416 0.24 -11.64 -15.30
C THR A 416 -0.58 -11.02 -16.43
N THR A 417 -0.24 -9.79 -16.80
CA THR A 417 -0.84 -9.05 -17.93
C THR A 417 0.23 -8.71 -18.97
N SER A 418 -0.18 -8.51 -20.22
CA SER A 418 0.69 -8.03 -21.32
C SER A 418 1.23 -6.63 -21.04
N GLU A 419 0.40 -5.77 -20.47
CA GLU A 419 0.75 -4.36 -20.18
C GLU A 419 1.65 -4.20 -18.94
N SER A 420 1.94 -5.31 -18.25
CA SER A 420 2.74 -5.31 -17.01
C SER A 420 2.22 -4.37 -15.89
N GLY A 421 0.96 -3.95 -15.97
CA GLY A 421 0.23 -3.21 -14.94
C GLY A 421 -0.41 -4.11 -13.87
N TYR A 422 -0.46 -3.67 -12.62
CA TYR A 422 -1.01 -4.43 -11.49
C TYR A 422 -1.59 -3.47 -10.46
N MET A 423 -2.59 -3.92 -9.71
CA MET A 423 -3.19 -3.14 -8.63
C MET A 423 -3.43 -4.01 -7.40
N TRP A 424 -3.06 -3.46 -6.25
CA TRP A 424 -3.16 -4.12 -4.95
C TRP A 424 -3.89 -3.21 -3.97
N ASN A 425 -4.93 -3.73 -3.35
CA ASN A 425 -5.61 -3.08 -2.26
C ASN A 425 -4.95 -3.49 -0.94
N LEU A 426 -4.48 -2.50 -0.17
CA LEU A 426 -3.88 -2.66 1.15
C LEU A 426 -4.97 -2.68 2.21
N TRP A 427 -5.05 -3.81 2.91
CA TRP A 427 -5.93 -4.02 4.05
C TRP A 427 -5.13 -3.91 5.34
N GLN A 428 -5.35 -2.84 6.10
CA GLN A 428 -4.60 -2.53 7.32
C GLN A 428 -5.45 -2.83 8.55
N ARG A 429 -4.86 -3.48 9.57
CA ARG A 429 -5.58 -3.83 10.79
C ARG A 429 -5.60 -2.67 11.79
N TYR A 430 -6.80 -2.39 12.29
CA TYR A 430 -7.07 -1.40 13.31
C TYR A 430 -7.72 -2.02 14.54
N GLU A 431 -7.37 -1.48 15.70
CA GLU A 431 -8.05 -1.70 16.97
C GLU A 431 -8.47 -0.34 17.54
N CYS A 432 -9.77 -0.11 17.70
CA CYS A 432 -10.31 1.18 18.13
C CYS A 432 -11.58 1.06 18.96
N CYS A 433 -11.97 2.17 19.55
CA CYS A 433 -13.23 2.38 20.26
C CYS A 433 -13.86 3.71 19.80
N GLN A 434 -15.18 3.82 19.88
CA GLN A 434 -15.84 5.11 19.72
C GLN A 434 -15.56 5.97 20.96
N GLN A 435 -15.20 7.23 20.76
CA GLN A 435 -14.94 8.18 21.83
C GLN A 435 -16.27 8.59 22.46
N MET A 436 -16.53 8.12 23.69
CA MET A 436 -17.76 8.40 24.42
C MET A 436 -17.55 9.50 25.46
N GLY A 437 -17.21 10.72 25.02
CA GLY A 437 -16.99 11.89 25.89
C GLY A 437 -15.86 11.73 26.92
N GLY A 438 -15.40 12.84 27.50
CA GLY A 438 -14.37 12.79 28.54
C GLY A 438 -13.01 12.22 28.08
N SER A 439 -12.22 11.76 29.04
CA SER A 439 -10.85 11.25 28.83
C SER A 439 -10.81 9.73 28.87
N TYR A 440 -10.05 9.12 27.96
CA TYR A 440 -9.77 7.68 27.98
C TYR A 440 -8.98 7.32 29.24
N ILE A 441 -9.38 6.26 29.94
CA ILE A 441 -8.67 5.75 31.12
C ILE A 441 -7.92 4.46 30.78
N TYR A 442 -8.65 3.40 30.42
CA TYR A 442 -8.13 2.07 30.14
C TYR A 442 -9.10 1.25 29.29
N THR A 443 -8.63 0.08 28.84
CA THR A 443 -9.41 -0.90 28.08
C THR A 443 -9.41 -2.23 28.81
N ILE A 444 -10.56 -2.89 28.85
CA ILE A 444 -10.77 -4.24 29.39
C ILE A 444 -10.83 -5.20 28.21
N SER A 445 -9.95 -6.19 28.13
CA SER A 445 -10.01 -7.23 27.10
C SER A 445 -11.07 -8.28 27.42
N LEU A 446 -11.73 -8.81 26.38
CA LEU A 446 -12.73 -9.90 26.48
C LEU A 446 -12.09 -11.28 26.52
#